data_AF-A0A920UC48-F1
#
_entry.id   AF-A0A920UC48-F1
#
_cell.length_a   1.000
_cell.length_b   1.000
_cell.length_c   1.000
_cell.angle_alpha   90.00
_cell.angle_beta   90.00
_cell.angle_gamma   90.00
#
_symmetry.space_group_name_H-M   'P 1'
#
loop_
_entity.id
_entity.type
_entity.pdbx_description
1 polymer ?
#
loop_
_entity_poly.entity_id
_entity_poly.type
_entity_poly.pdbx_seq_one_letter_code
_entity_poly.pdbx_strand_id
1 'polypeptide(L)'
;MGAQIMGRNENTLAPLVFRGGNLRGIEYDLPMASAQVKSAIMLAGLFASSETVIHQPALSRDHTERMLSAMGGKVKKRRPKPNRPTHKI
;
A
#
# COMPACT_ATOMS: atom_id res chain seq x y z
N MET A 1 3.30 -5.03 8.49
CA MET A 1 3.17 -3.75 9.23
C MET A 1 3.13 -3.92 10.75
N GLY A 2 2.85 -5.11 11.32
CA GLY A 2 2.87 -5.30 12.78
C GLY A 2 1.49 -5.36 13.45
N ALA A 3 0.40 -5.26 12.68
CA ALA A 3 -0.93 -5.68 13.13
C ALA A 3 -1.01 -7.21 13.22
N GLN A 4 -1.81 -7.71 14.16
CA GLN A 4 -2.21 -9.11 14.21
C GLN A 4 -3.61 -9.24 13.65
N ILE A 5 -3.77 -10.09 12.64
CA ILE A 5 -5.04 -10.31 11.95
C ILE A 5 -5.30 -11.81 11.96
N MET A 6 -6.46 -12.20 12.48
CA MET A 6 -6.87 -13.60 12.58
C MET A 6 -8.17 -13.81 11.81
N GLY A 7 -8.32 -14.98 11.20
CA GLY A 7 -9.52 -15.34 10.46
C GLY A 7 -9.65 -16.85 10.29
N ARG A 8 -10.74 -17.28 9.65
CA ARG A 8 -10.91 -18.70 9.30
C ARG A 8 -9.97 -19.09 8.17
N ASN A 9 -9.75 -20.40 8.02
CA ASN A 9 -8.95 -20.98 6.94
C ASN A 9 -7.59 -20.27 6.80
N GLU A 10 -6.73 -20.42 7.80
CA GLU A 10 -5.39 -19.80 7.80
C GLU A 10 -5.42 -18.27 7.62
N ASN A 11 -6.41 -17.61 8.25
CA ASN A 11 -6.61 -16.15 8.20
C ASN A 11 -6.99 -15.58 6.82
N THR A 12 -7.51 -16.42 5.92
CA THR A 12 -7.91 -16.00 4.56
C THR A 12 -9.40 -15.68 4.41
N LEU A 13 -10.25 -16.17 5.33
CA LEU A 13 -11.70 -16.01 5.25
C LEU A 13 -12.30 -15.30 6.48
N ALA A 14 -13.38 -14.56 6.22
CA ALA A 14 -14.19 -13.93 7.25
C ALA A 14 -14.87 -14.98 8.17
N PRO A 15 -15.25 -14.60 9.41
CA PRO A 15 -15.05 -13.30 10.05
C PRO A 15 -13.58 -13.05 10.42
N LEU A 16 -13.15 -11.79 10.36
CA LEU A 16 -11.78 -11.37 10.68
C LEU A 16 -11.75 -10.65 12.03
N VAL A 17 -10.74 -10.96 12.84
CA VAL A 17 -10.44 -10.27 14.10
C VAL A 17 -9.15 -9.48 13.90
N PHE A 18 -9.20 -8.19 14.23
CA PHE A 18 -8.07 -7.29 14.10
C PHE A 18 -7.59 -6.86 15.48
N ARG A 19 -6.29 -7.02 15.74
CA ARG A 19 -5.60 -6.39 16.84
C ARG A 19 -4.55 -5.45 16.27
N GLY A 20 -4.77 -4.16 16.49
CA GLY A 20 -3.81 -3.12 16.14
C GLY A 20 -2.54 -3.21 16.97
N GLY A 21 -1.70 -2.19 16.87
CA GLY A 21 -0.45 -2.12 17.63
C GLY A 21 0.49 -1.06 17.07
N ASN A 22 1.77 -1.21 17.37
CA ASN A 22 2.82 -0.35 16.84
C ASN A 22 3.08 -0.69 15.37
N LEU A 23 2.27 -0.11 14.49
CA LEU A 23 2.44 -0.25 13.06
C LEU A 23 3.78 0.34 12.65
N ARG A 24 4.50 -0.39 11.82
CA ARG A 24 5.72 0.04 11.16
C ARG A 24 5.46 0.13 9.67
N GLY A 25 6.02 1.16 9.06
CA GLY A 25 6.00 1.31 7.62
C GLY A 25 6.70 0.16 6.95
N ILE A 26 6.21 -0.21 5.77
CA ILE A 26 6.74 -1.31 4.96
C ILE A 26 6.99 -0.83 3.55
N GLU A 27 7.89 -1.51 2.85
CA GLU A 27 7.96 -1.49 1.40
C GLU A 27 7.28 -2.75 0.88
N TYR A 28 6.28 -2.60 0.00
CA TYR A 28 5.43 -3.72 -0.41
C TYR A 28 5.12 -3.71 -1.90
N ASP A 29 5.49 -4.80 -2.56
CA ASP A 29 5.14 -5.10 -3.94
C ASP A 29 3.77 -5.77 -4.03
N LEU A 30 2.82 -5.08 -4.67
CA LEU A 30 1.51 -5.66 -4.93
C LEU A 30 1.61 -6.74 -6.02
N PRO A 31 1.08 -7.96 -5.79
CA PRO A 31 1.11 -9.02 -6.80
C PRO A 31 0.20 -8.72 -8.00
N MET A 32 -0.80 -7.84 -7.82
CA MET A 32 -1.72 -7.39 -8.85
C MET A 32 -2.15 -5.95 -8.59
N ALA A 33 -2.64 -5.25 -9.62
CA ALA A 33 -3.16 -3.89 -9.48
C ALA A 33 -4.49 -3.87 -8.69
N SER A 34 -4.41 -3.89 -7.35
CA SER A 34 -5.57 -3.86 -6.46
C SER A 34 -5.68 -2.53 -5.71
N ALA A 35 -6.70 -1.74 -6.07
CA ALA A 35 -7.00 -0.48 -5.39
C ALA A 35 -7.38 -0.70 -3.91
N GLN A 36 -8.01 -1.83 -3.58
CA GLN A 36 -8.46 -2.14 -2.22
C GLN A 36 -7.28 -2.44 -1.31
N VAL A 37 -6.37 -3.32 -1.74
CA VAL A 37 -5.17 -3.66 -0.96
C VAL A 37 -4.28 -2.43 -0.81
N LYS A 38 -4.08 -1.66 -1.89
CA LYS A 38 -3.37 -0.38 -1.85
C LYS A 38 -3.99 0.57 -0.81
N SER A 39 -5.30 0.77 -0.85
CA SER A 39 -6.00 1.67 0.07
C SER A 39 -5.88 1.23 1.52
N ALA A 40 -6.01 -0.07 1.79
CA ALA A 40 -5.87 -0.62 3.13
C ALA A 40 -4.47 -0.39 3.71
N ILE A 41 -3.42 -0.62 2.91
CA ILE A 41 -2.03 -0.37 3.32
C ILE A 41 -1.79 1.13 3.52
N MET A 42 -2.31 1.98 2.63
CA MET A 42 -2.18 3.44 2.77
C MET A 42 -2.82 3.97 4.06
N LEU A 43 -4.02 3.50 4.39
CA LEU A 43 -4.71 3.87 5.62
C LEU A 43 -3.96 3.38 6.87
N ALA A 44 -3.43 2.16 6.85
CA ALA A 44 -2.56 1.66 7.91
C ALA A 44 -1.26 2.48 8.03
N GLY A 45 -0.71 2.93 6.90
CA GLY A 45 0.50 3.75 6.84
C GLY A 45 0.37 5.13 7.51
N LEU A 46 -0.85 5.67 7.62
CA LEU A 46 -1.10 6.93 8.35
C LEU A 46 -0.73 6.85 9.84
N PHE A 47 -0.86 5.65 10.43
CA PHE A 47 -0.59 5.38 11.84
C PHE A 47 0.74 4.63 12.05
N ALA A 48 1.52 4.43 10.98
CA ALA A 48 2.79 3.74 11.05
C ALA A 48 3.92 4.66 11.54
N SER A 49 4.85 4.11 12.33
CA SER A 49 5.97 4.87 12.88
C SER A 49 7.08 5.20 11.88
N SER A 50 6.98 4.69 10.65
CA SER A 50 7.97 4.87 9.57
C SER A 50 7.30 4.94 8.20
N GLU A 51 8.05 5.34 7.18
CA GLU A 51 7.54 5.48 5.80
C GLU A 51 6.99 4.16 5.25
N THR A 52 5.84 4.24 4.58
CA THR A 52 5.22 3.12 3.85
C THR A 52 5.31 3.37 2.36
N VAL A 53 5.91 2.44 1.63
CA VAL A 53 6.10 2.47 0.18
C VAL A 53 5.33 1.31 -0.43
N ILE A 54 4.53 1.61 -1.46
CA ILE A 54 3.73 0.59 -2.17
C ILE A 54 4.14 0.63 -3.64
N HIS A 55 4.62 -0.51 -4.15
CA HIS A 55 4.88 -0.71 -5.57
C HIS A 55 3.68 -1.41 -6.19
N GLN A 56 3.22 -0.91 -7.33
CA GLN A 56 2.07 -1.45 -8.03
C GLN A 56 2.47 -1.85 -9.46
N PRO A 57 2.05 -3.03 -9.94
CA PRO A 57 2.46 -3.53 -11.26
C PRO A 57 1.79 -2.77 -12.41
N ALA A 58 0.63 -2.15 -12.15
CA ALA A 58 -0.05 -1.24 -13.05
C ALA A 58 -0.83 -0.19 -12.26
N LEU A 59 -1.32 0.85 -12.96
CA LEU A 59 -2.17 1.86 -12.34
C LEU A 59 -3.51 1.24 -11.89
N SER A 60 -3.93 1.59 -10.68
CA SER A 60 -5.25 1.30 -10.12
C SER A 60 -5.96 2.60 -9.76
N ARG A 61 -7.28 2.56 -9.51
CA ARG A 61 -8.07 3.73 -9.07
C ARG A 61 -7.38 4.45 -7.93
N ASP A 62 -7.43 5.78 -7.94
CA ASP A 62 -6.63 6.62 -7.05
C ASP A 62 -7.43 7.50 -6.09
N HIS A 63 -8.69 7.14 -5.84
CA HIS A 63 -9.59 7.89 -4.96
C HIS A 63 -9.02 8.07 -3.56
N THR A 64 -8.42 7.03 -2.98
CA THR A 64 -7.82 7.08 -1.64
C THR A 64 -6.64 8.04 -1.60
N GLU A 65 -5.75 8.03 -2.60
CA GLU A 65 -4.65 8.98 -2.69
C GLU A 65 -5.15 10.43 -2.75
N ARG A 66 -6.17 10.68 -3.58
CA ARG A 66 -6.76 12.02 -3.72
C ARG A 66 -7.44 12.48 -2.43
N MET A 67 -8.20 11.58 -1.79
CA MET A 67 -8.85 11.84 -0.50
C MET A 67 -7.82 12.17 0.57
N LEU A 68 -6.78 11.35 0.73
CA LEU A 68 -5.74 11.57 1.74
C LEU A 68 -5.00 12.89 1.52
N SER A 69 -4.61 13.20 0.28
CA SER A 69 -3.99 14.49 -0.03
C SER A 69 -4.91 15.68 0.27
N ALA A 70 -6.21 15.58 -0.06
CA ALA A 70 -7.19 16.63 0.23
C ALA A 70 -7.41 16.84 1.73
N MET A 71 -7.24 15.78 2.54
CA MET A 71 -7.31 15.83 4.00
C MET A 71 -5.96 16.21 4.67
N GLY A 72 -4.96 16.63 3.90
CA GLY A 72 -3.65 17.06 4.41
C GLY A 72 -2.62 15.95 4.61
N GLY A 73 -2.92 14.72 4.18
CA GLY A 73 -1.99 13.59 4.19
C GLY A 73 -0.85 13.76 3.17
N LYS A 74 0.37 13.35 3.55
CA LYS A 74 1.56 13.41 2.69
C LYS A 74 1.63 12.18 1.79
N VAL A 75 1.04 12.24 0.60
CA VAL A 75 1.11 11.17 -0.40
C VAL A 75 2.03 11.58 -1.55
N LYS A 76 3.04 10.76 -1.85
CA LYS A 76 3.95 10.95 -3.00
C LYS A 76 3.75 9.82 -4.00
N LYS A 77 3.43 10.15 -5.25
CA LYS A 77 3.42 9.20 -6.37
C LYS A 77 4.71 9.36 -7.17
N ARG A 78 5.46 8.28 -7.37
CA ARG A 78 6.58 8.23 -8.31
C ARG A 78 6.15 7.47 -9.55
N ARG A 79 6.39 8.04 -10.74
CA ARG A 79 6.29 7.29 -11.99
C ARG A 79 7.59 6.49 -12.18
N PRO A 80 7.54 5.25 -12.70
CA PRO A 80 8.75 4.56 -13.09
C PRO A 80 9.50 5.43 -14.12
N LYS A 81 10.83 5.50 -13.98
CA LYS A 81 11.67 6.20 -14.98
C LYS A 81 11.45 5.53 -16.34
N PRO A 82 11.22 6.29 -17.42
CA PRO A 82 11.17 5.69 -18.75
C PRO A 82 12.52 5.00 -19.02
N ASN A 83 12.48 3.73 -19.43
CA ASN A 83 13.66 3.02 -19.89
C ASN A 83 14.26 3.82 -21.05
N ARG A 84 15.45 4.40 -20.87
CA ARG A 84 16.19 4.94 -21.99
C ARG A 84 16.61 3.74 -22.85
N PRO A 85 16.33 3.71 -24.16
CA PRO A 85 16.84 2.65 -25.01
C PRO A 85 18.37 2.71 -24.96
N THR A 86 18.98 1.66 -24.39
CA THR A 86 20.42 1.45 -24.49
C THR A 86 20.76 1.33 -25.97
N HIS A 87 21.27 2.41 -26.57
CA HIS A 87 21.94 2.33 -27.86
C HIS A 87 23.18 1.45 -27.63
N LYS A 88 23.06 0.16 -28.00
CA LYS A 88 24.23 -0.64 -28.34
C LYS A 88 24.73 -0.07 -29.66
N ILE A 89 25.80 0.70 -29.58
CA ILE A 89 26.69 1.01 -30.70
C ILE A 89 27.60 -0.21 -30.88
#